data_AF-A0A9W4E770-F1
#
_entry.id   AF-A0A9W4E770-F1
#
_cell.length_a   1.000
_cell.length_b   1.000
_cell.length_c   1.000
_cell.angle_alpha   90.00
_cell.angle_beta   90.00
_cell.angle_gamma   90.00
#
_symmetry.space_group_name_H-M   'P 1'
#
loop_
_entity.id
_entity.type
_entity.pdbx_description
1 polymer ?
#
loop_
_entity_poly.entity_id
_entity_poly.type
_entity_poly.pdbx_seq_one_letter_code
_entity_poly.pdbx_strand_id
1 'polypeptide(L)'
;MVFTIGSMRESRQQRNGVREALGAGARPAVRTGVRRRTHAGVCTTVGDYAGRCGWAVVPGARVARGGGACSCGNAECREPGAHPLPFADEIPAGAAPAGAAEAWARVPGAAVLLPAGRSFDVIEVAEAPGRRALVRLERMGLRLGPVLLTPAGRAQFFVAPGAAAELPHLLYRMGWDDAELDLRCLGPGDHVTAPPSDLGGLGPVRWLREPLPGTAPQPPEARLLLGTLAFVCHRARAYA
;
A
#
# COMPACT_ATOMS: atom_id res chain seq x y z
N MET A 1 31.18 -54.98 51.21
CA MET A 1 32.53 -54.38 51.34
C MET A 1 32.33 -52.86 51.21
N VAL A 2 32.11 -52.06 52.24
CA VAL A 2 32.89 -51.76 53.46
C VAL A 2 34.17 -50.94 53.16
N PHE A 3 34.07 -49.64 53.50
CA PHE A 3 35.06 -48.55 53.71
C PHE A 3 35.94 -48.08 52.52
N THR A 4 36.08 -46.77 52.24
CA THR A 4 36.84 -45.83 53.09
C THR A 4 36.50 -44.36 52.82
N ILE A 5 36.40 -43.58 53.92
CA ILE A 5 36.35 -42.11 53.97
C ILE A 5 37.80 -41.62 54.17
N GLY A 6 38.21 -40.61 53.41
CA GLY A 6 39.51 -39.93 53.56
C GLY A 6 39.36 -38.43 53.30
N SER A 7 39.74 -37.65 54.31
CA SER A 7 39.44 -36.25 54.55
C SER A 7 40.41 -35.25 53.89
N MET A 8 39.97 -33.98 53.81
CA MET A 8 40.73 -32.72 54.00
C MET A 8 41.90 -32.40 53.06
N ARG A 9 41.78 -31.27 52.33
CA ARG A 9 42.41 -30.00 52.73
C ARG A 9 42.00 -28.85 51.80
N GLU A 10 41.63 -27.73 52.44
CA GLU A 10 41.48 -26.41 51.85
C GLU A 10 42.77 -25.91 51.19
N SER A 11 42.62 -25.12 50.14
CA SER A 11 43.63 -24.17 49.68
C SER A 11 42.94 -22.97 49.05
N ARG A 12 42.69 -21.94 49.87
CA ARG A 12 42.36 -20.59 49.45
C ARG A 12 43.68 -19.80 49.34
N GLN A 13 44.01 -19.30 48.15
CA GLN A 13 44.72 -18.03 48.00
C GLN A 13 44.56 -17.51 46.56
N GLN A 14 43.69 -16.51 46.35
CA GLN A 14 44.06 -15.12 46.02
C GLN A 14 45.00 -14.96 44.82
N ARG A 15 44.50 -14.29 43.78
CA ARG A 15 44.99 -12.96 43.37
C ARG A 15 44.07 -12.32 42.33
N ASN A 16 43.58 -11.14 42.67
CA ASN A 16 42.95 -10.19 41.77
C ASN A 16 43.99 -9.66 40.77
N GLY A 17 43.60 -9.56 39.50
CA GLY A 17 44.38 -9.01 38.40
C GLY A 17 43.46 -8.34 37.39
N VAL A 18 43.30 -7.03 37.62
CA VAL A 18 42.70 -6.00 36.77
C VAL A 18 43.26 -6.04 35.32
N ARG A 19 42.40 -6.03 34.27
CA ARG A 19 42.25 -4.96 33.24
C ARG A 19 41.66 -5.41 31.88
N GLU A 20 40.76 -4.56 31.40
CA GLU A 20 40.22 -4.29 30.06
C GLU A 20 40.79 -5.05 28.84
N ALA A 21 39.88 -5.56 28.00
CA ALA A 21 40.04 -5.53 26.55
C ALA A 21 38.66 -5.45 25.86
N LEU A 22 38.52 -4.43 25.00
CA LEU A 22 37.39 -4.14 24.13
C LEU A 22 37.07 -5.32 23.20
N GLY A 23 35.78 -5.66 23.09
CA GLY A 23 35.27 -6.71 22.21
C GLY A 23 34.02 -6.25 21.46
N ALA A 24 34.28 -5.57 20.33
CA ALA A 24 33.41 -5.27 19.20
C ALA A 24 31.94 -5.75 19.26
N GLY A 25 31.02 -4.78 19.27
CA GLY A 25 29.61 -5.02 19.00
C GLY A 25 29.40 -5.67 17.63
N ALA A 26 28.93 -6.91 17.64
CA ALA A 26 28.47 -7.60 16.45
C ALA A 26 27.25 -6.87 15.87
N ARG A 27 27.43 -6.20 14.72
CA ARG A 27 26.34 -5.64 13.93
C ARG A 27 25.48 -6.78 13.35
N PRO A 28 24.14 -6.74 13.43
CA PRO A 28 23.31 -7.78 12.85
C PRO A 28 23.28 -7.63 11.32
N ALA A 29 24.01 -8.51 10.61
CA ALA A 29 24.09 -8.59 9.14
C ALA A 29 22.85 -9.20 8.45
N VAL A 30 21.76 -9.45 9.20
CA VAL A 30 20.57 -10.17 8.70
C VAL A 30 19.53 -9.25 8.06
N ARG A 31 19.60 -7.92 8.28
CA ARG A 31 18.58 -6.97 7.79
C ARG A 31 18.78 -6.54 6.32
N THR A 32 19.98 -6.66 5.79
CA THR A 32 20.33 -6.26 4.41
C THR A 32 19.79 -7.22 3.37
N GLY A 33 19.84 -8.54 3.63
CA GLY A 33 19.35 -9.56 2.71
C GLY A 33 17.83 -9.53 2.51
N VAL A 34 17.06 -9.38 3.60
CA VAL A 34 15.59 -9.27 3.54
C VAL A 34 15.17 -7.99 2.82
N ARG A 35 15.78 -6.83 3.15
CA ARG A 35 15.50 -5.55 2.46
C ARG A 35 15.81 -5.59 0.97
N ARG A 36 16.90 -6.26 0.57
CA ARG A 36 17.28 -6.38 -0.85
C ARG A 36 16.30 -7.27 -1.62
N ARG A 37 15.82 -8.36 -1.02
CA ARG A 37 14.78 -9.23 -1.62
C ARG A 37 13.43 -8.53 -1.74
N THR A 38 13.02 -7.77 -0.72
CA THR A 38 11.78 -6.98 -0.79
C THR A 38 11.87 -5.87 -1.83
N HIS A 39 13.05 -5.24 -1.99
CA HIS A 39 13.26 -4.19 -2.97
C HIS A 39 13.20 -4.71 -4.42
N ALA A 40 13.85 -5.84 -4.70
CA ALA A 40 13.76 -6.50 -6.00
C ALA A 40 12.30 -6.86 -6.34
N GLY A 41 11.54 -7.36 -5.36
CA GLY A 41 10.11 -7.61 -5.50
C GLY A 41 9.31 -6.35 -5.86
N VAL A 42 9.58 -5.21 -5.19
CA VAL A 42 8.93 -3.94 -5.51
C VAL A 42 9.24 -3.49 -6.94
N CYS A 43 10.50 -3.56 -7.38
CA CYS A 43 10.88 -3.22 -8.76
C CYS A 43 10.11 -4.07 -9.79
N THR A 44 9.95 -5.37 -9.55
CA THR A 44 9.15 -6.24 -10.42
C THR A 44 7.68 -5.83 -10.44
N THR A 45 7.07 -5.58 -9.27
CA THR A 45 5.68 -5.12 -9.18
C THR A 45 5.44 -3.80 -9.92
N VAL A 46 6.39 -2.85 -9.81
CA VAL A 46 6.33 -1.59 -10.56
C VAL A 46 6.43 -1.82 -12.06
N GLY A 47 7.30 -2.73 -12.50
CA GLY A 47 7.37 -3.15 -13.89
C GLY A 47 6.07 -3.77 -14.41
N ASP A 48 5.37 -4.55 -13.58
CA ASP A 48 4.07 -5.12 -13.91
C ASP A 48 2.97 -4.05 -13.97
N TYR A 49 2.93 -3.09 -13.03
CA TYR A 49 1.98 -1.98 -13.08
C TYR A 49 2.18 -1.11 -14.32
N ALA A 50 3.43 -0.74 -14.62
CA ALA A 50 3.74 0.08 -15.77
C ALA A 50 3.46 -0.66 -17.09
N GLY A 51 4.05 -1.83 -17.27
CA GLY A 51 4.06 -2.53 -18.56
C GLY A 51 2.86 -3.45 -18.79
N ARG A 52 2.36 -4.16 -17.77
CA ARG A 52 1.26 -5.12 -17.94
C ARG A 52 -0.11 -4.49 -17.67
N CYS A 53 -0.20 -3.65 -16.65
CA CYS A 53 -1.45 -2.95 -16.34
C CYS A 53 -1.63 -1.67 -17.16
N GLY A 54 -0.54 -1.12 -17.72
CA GLY A 54 -0.60 0.11 -18.51
C GLY A 54 -0.89 1.34 -17.64
N TRP A 55 -0.39 1.36 -16.42
CA TRP A 55 -0.59 2.46 -15.47
C TRP A 55 0.68 3.29 -15.33
N ALA A 56 0.55 4.59 -15.19
CA ALA A 56 1.68 5.41 -14.74
C ALA A 56 1.99 5.06 -13.28
N VAL A 57 3.26 5.16 -12.90
CA VAL A 57 3.71 4.90 -11.53
C VAL A 57 4.59 6.04 -11.07
N VAL A 58 4.24 6.64 -9.93
CA VAL A 58 4.94 7.78 -9.34
C VAL A 58 5.62 7.35 -8.04
N PRO A 59 6.92 7.62 -7.87
CA PRO A 59 7.59 7.45 -6.59
C PRO A 59 7.03 8.42 -5.54
N GLY A 60 6.40 7.88 -4.50
CA GLY A 60 5.80 8.62 -3.41
C GLY A 60 6.68 8.75 -2.18
N ALA A 61 6.41 9.79 -1.40
CA ALA A 61 6.98 9.93 -0.08
C ALA A 61 6.45 8.82 0.84
N ARG A 62 7.20 8.51 1.90
CA ARG A 62 6.79 7.53 2.91
C ARG A 62 7.07 8.04 4.32
N VAL A 63 6.42 7.41 5.28
CA VAL A 63 6.69 7.55 6.71
C VAL A 63 7.09 6.18 7.25
N ALA A 64 7.95 6.15 8.27
CA ALA A 64 8.26 4.89 8.94
C ALA A 64 7.02 4.36 9.67
N ARG A 65 6.89 3.03 9.76
CA ARG A 65 5.80 2.42 10.50
C ARG A 65 5.87 2.84 11.97
N GLY A 66 4.75 3.28 12.53
CA GLY A 66 4.71 3.86 13.88
C GLY A 66 4.96 5.37 13.92
N GLY A 67 5.06 6.03 12.76
CA GLY A 67 5.19 7.48 12.63
C GLY A 67 6.61 7.95 12.36
N GLY A 68 6.78 9.27 12.30
CA GLY A 68 8.06 9.93 12.06
C GLY A 68 7.99 11.00 10.97
N ALA A 69 9.15 11.56 10.63
CA ALA A 69 9.26 12.55 9.57
C ALA A 69 8.92 11.95 8.20
N CYS A 70 8.26 12.75 7.36
CA CYS A 70 8.02 12.40 5.97
C CYS A 70 9.36 12.31 5.22
N SER A 71 9.51 11.30 4.36
CA SER A 71 10.74 11.13 3.56
C SER A 71 10.97 12.23 2.52
N CYS A 72 10.04 13.18 2.37
CA CYS A 72 10.21 14.36 1.53
C CYS A 72 11.18 15.40 2.14
N GLY A 73 11.51 15.26 3.43
CA GLY A 73 12.42 16.17 4.14
C GLY A 73 11.77 17.44 4.68
N ASN A 74 10.50 17.71 4.37
CA ASN A 74 9.76 18.82 4.95
C ASN A 74 9.25 18.46 6.37
N ALA A 75 9.66 19.23 7.37
CA ALA A 75 9.23 19.07 8.75
C ALA A 75 7.74 19.37 8.99
N GLU A 76 7.14 20.24 8.16
CA GLU A 76 5.73 20.65 8.23
C GLU A 76 4.90 20.02 7.09
N CYS A 77 5.27 18.82 6.66
CA CYS A 77 4.54 18.09 5.63
C CYS A 77 3.08 17.87 6.05
N ARG A 78 2.14 18.40 5.27
CA ARG A 78 0.68 18.29 5.54
C ARG A 78 0.09 16.93 5.18
N GLU A 79 0.76 16.16 4.34
CA GLU A 79 0.32 14.84 3.89
C GLU A 79 1.43 13.77 4.07
N PRO A 80 1.91 13.51 5.31
CA PRO A 80 3.06 12.65 5.52
C PRO A 80 2.94 11.28 4.84
N GLY A 81 3.79 11.03 3.84
CA GLY A 81 3.85 9.75 3.12
C GLY A 81 2.67 9.47 2.17
N ALA A 82 1.88 10.48 1.84
CA ALA A 82 0.71 10.36 0.96
C ALA A 82 0.78 11.29 -0.27
N HIS A 83 1.99 11.65 -0.73
CA HIS A 83 2.20 12.54 -1.87
C HIS A 83 3.42 12.13 -2.73
N PRO A 84 3.49 12.54 -4.01
CA PRO A 84 4.67 12.34 -4.88
C PRO A 84 5.97 12.92 -4.31
N LEU A 85 7.11 12.28 -4.59
CA LEU A 85 8.43 12.86 -4.35
C LEU A 85 8.78 13.84 -5.47
N PRO A 86 9.03 15.13 -5.17
CA PRO A 86 9.21 16.16 -6.19
C PRO A 86 10.49 15.99 -7.02
N PHE A 87 11.46 15.23 -6.53
CA PHE A 87 12.75 14.98 -7.17
C PHE A 87 12.82 13.66 -7.93
N ALA A 88 11.72 12.89 -7.97
CA ALA A 88 11.67 11.58 -8.57
C ALA A 88 10.80 11.59 -9.82
N ASP A 89 11.34 11.05 -10.91
CA ASP A 89 10.62 11.00 -12.19
C ASP A 89 9.47 9.99 -12.15
N GLU A 90 8.36 10.35 -12.79
CA GLU A 90 7.26 9.43 -13.07
C GLU A 90 7.69 8.36 -14.09
N ILE A 91 7.27 7.13 -13.86
CA ILE A 91 7.36 6.05 -14.85
C ILE A 91 6.08 6.08 -15.69
N PRO A 92 6.17 6.31 -17.01
CA PRO A 92 4.99 6.44 -17.85
C PRO A 92 4.23 5.12 -18.00
N ALA A 93 2.93 5.22 -18.23
CA ALA A 93 2.07 4.09 -18.57
C ALA A 93 2.59 3.37 -19.82
N GLY A 94 2.65 2.04 -19.78
CA GLY A 94 3.14 1.21 -20.88
C GLY A 94 4.67 1.14 -21.00
N ALA A 95 5.42 1.72 -20.05
CA ALA A 95 6.87 1.54 -20.01
C ALA A 95 7.23 0.04 -19.95
N ALA A 96 8.29 -0.34 -20.67
CA ALA A 96 8.75 -1.74 -20.68
C ALA A 96 9.06 -2.18 -19.24
N PRO A 97 8.58 -3.37 -18.78
CA PRO A 97 8.72 -3.80 -17.39
C PRO A 97 10.15 -3.73 -16.84
N ALA A 98 11.14 -4.10 -17.67
CA ALA A 98 12.55 -4.02 -17.30
C ALA A 98 13.04 -2.58 -17.09
N GLY A 99 12.68 -1.66 -17.98
CA GLY A 99 13.06 -0.25 -17.87
C GLY A 99 12.36 0.45 -16.69
N ALA A 100 11.11 0.11 -16.43
CA ALA A 100 10.39 0.58 -15.24
C ALA A 100 11.04 0.06 -13.95
N ALA A 101 11.42 -1.21 -13.89
CA ALA A 101 12.11 -1.79 -12.73
C ALA A 101 13.48 -1.13 -12.47
N GLU A 102 14.24 -0.83 -13.54
CA GLU A 102 15.52 -0.11 -13.48
C GLU A 102 15.33 1.33 -12.99
N ALA A 103 14.36 2.05 -13.56
CA ALA A 103 14.02 3.39 -13.12
C ALA A 103 13.67 3.43 -11.62
N TRP A 104 12.87 2.46 -11.16
CA TRP A 104 12.47 2.35 -9.76
C TRP A 104 13.65 2.02 -8.83
N ALA A 105 14.66 1.29 -9.31
CA ALA A 105 15.82 0.95 -8.50
C ALA A 105 16.63 2.18 -8.03
N ARG A 106 16.45 3.34 -8.69
CA ARG A 106 17.07 4.62 -8.33
C ARG A 106 16.37 5.33 -7.16
N VAL A 107 15.17 4.90 -6.77
CA VAL A 107 14.36 5.51 -5.69
C VAL A 107 14.02 4.48 -4.60
N PRO A 108 15.03 3.89 -3.94
CA PRO A 108 14.83 2.78 -3.03
C PRO A 108 13.97 3.18 -1.82
N GLY A 109 12.88 2.45 -1.64
CA GLY A 109 11.96 2.64 -0.54
C GLY A 109 11.00 3.82 -0.73
N ALA A 110 10.84 4.37 -1.93
CA ALA A 110 9.67 5.20 -2.24
C ALA A 110 8.38 4.36 -2.11
N ALA A 111 7.28 5.02 -1.77
CA ALA A 111 5.95 4.42 -1.88
C ALA A 111 5.54 4.33 -3.35
N VAL A 112 4.82 3.29 -3.73
CA VAL A 112 4.25 3.13 -5.07
C VAL A 112 2.95 3.92 -5.12
N LEU A 113 2.93 5.04 -5.85
CA LEU A 113 1.71 5.80 -6.11
C LEU A 113 1.25 5.57 -7.55
N LEU A 114 -0.06 5.43 -7.73
CA LEU A 114 -0.69 5.37 -9.04
C LEU A 114 -1.57 6.63 -9.22
N PRO A 115 -1.31 7.48 -10.22
CA PRO A 115 -2.10 8.68 -10.45
C PRO A 115 -3.48 8.32 -11.02
N ALA A 116 -4.54 8.80 -10.36
CA ALA A 116 -5.91 8.70 -10.85
C ALA A 116 -6.19 9.78 -11.91
N GLY A 117 -7.32 9.68 -12.63
CA GLY A 117 -7.66 10.62 -13.70
C GLY A 117 -7.01 10.35 -15.04
N ARG A 118 -6.24 9.25 -15.17
CA ARG A 118 -5.50 8.89 -16.39
C ARG A 118 -6.01 7.59 -16.97
N SER A 119 -5.37 6.47 -16.63
CA SER A 119 -5.81 5.14 -17.08
C SER A 119 -7.06 4.64 -16.34
N PHE A 120 -7.38 5.25 -15.20
CA PHE A 120 -8.50 4.90 -14.33
C PHE A 120 -8.85 6.07 -13.41
N ASP A 121 -10.06 6.05 -12.88
CA ASP A 121 -10.46 6.76 -11.67
C ASP A 121 -10.73 5.74 -10.55
N VAL A 122 -10.92 6.19 -9.32
CA VAL A 122 -11.17 5.30 -8.17
C VAL A 122 -12.40 5.74 -7.41
N ILE A 123 -13.39 4.85 -7.21
CA ILE A 123 -14.48 5.08 -6.26
C ILE A 123 -14.05 4.52 -4.91
N GLU A 124 -13.97 5.38 -3.91
CA GLU A 124 -13.57 5.03 -2.55
C GLU A 124 -14.76 5.05 -1.59
N VAL A 125 -14.93 3.96 -0.85
CA VAL A 125 -15.96 3.78 0.19
C VAL A 125 -15.33 3.19 1.46
N ALA A 126 -16.05 3.20 2.58
CA ALA A 126 -15.63 2.47 3.78
C ALA A 126 -15.46 0.95 3.51
N GLU A 127 -14.53 0.31 4.22
CA GLU A 127 -14.16 -1.09 4.03
C GLU A 127 -15.36 -2.05 4.14
N ALA A 128 -16.16 -1.91 5.21
CA ALA A 128 -17.28 -2.81 5.47
C ALA A 128 -18.34 -2.78 4.34
N PRO A 129 -18.91 -1.62 3.94
CA PRO A 129 -19.80 -1.57 2.78
C PRO A 129 -19.09 -1.97 1.48
N GLY A 130 -17.84 -1.58 1.26
CA GLY A 130 -17.07 -1.95 0.07
C GLY A 130 -16.95 -3.48 -0.11
N ARG A 131 -16.59 -4.22 0.93
CA ARG A 131 -16.55 -5.70 0.90
C ARG A 131 -17.91 -6.31 0.55
N ARG A 132 -18.99 -5.77 1.10
CA ARG A 132 -20.36 -6.23 0.78
C ARG A 132 -20.74 -5.94 -0.67
N ALA A 133 -20.39 -4.76 -1.19
CA ALA A 133 -20.58 -4.43 -2.59
C ALA A 133 -19.81 -5.38 -3.51
N LEU A 134 -18.53 -5.65 -3.21
CA LEU A 134 -17.69 -6.55 -4.01
C LEU A 134 -18.35 -7.92 -4.20
N VAL A 135 -18.77 -8.57 -3.11
CA VAL A 135 -19.46 -9.87 -3.16
C VAL A 135 -20.75 -9.79 -3.99
N ARG A 136 -21.52 -8.70 -3.87
CA ARG A 136 -22.78 -8.53 -4.59
C ARG A 136 -22.54 -8.33 -6.09
N LEU A 137 -21.58 -7.50 -6.45
CA LEU A 137 -21.19 -7.23 -7.83
C LEU A 137 -20.64 -8.48 -8.53
N GLU A 138 -19.85 -9.30 -7.82
CA GLU A 138 -19.36 -10.59 -8.32
C GLU A 138 -20.49 -11.58 -8.58
N ARG A 139 -21.46 -11.68 -7.67
CA ARG A 139 -22.66 -12.52 -7.86
C ARG A 139 -23.55 -12.05 -9.01
N MET A 140 -23.50 -10.77 -9.35
CA MET A 140 -24.18 -10.21 -10.53
C MET A 140 -23.43 -10.50 -11.84
N GLY A 141 -22.25 -11.13 -11.79
CA GLY A 141 -21.45 -11.46 -12.98
C GLY A 141 -20.80 -10.25 -13.66
N LEU A 142 -20.67 -9.12 -12.96
CA LEU A 142 -20.05 -7.93 -13.53
C LEU A 142 -18.54 -8.13 -13.71
N ARG A 143 -18.01 -7.66 -14.84
CA ARG A 143 -16.57 -7.59 -15.07
C ARG A 143 -15.97 -6.48 -14.23
N LEU A 144 -15.59 -6.80 -13.01
CA LEU A 144 -15.00 -5.84 -12.09
C LEU A 144 -13.57 -5.48 -12.48
N GLY A 145 -13.11 -4.33 -11.98
CA GLY A 145 -11.72 -3.90 -11.98
C GLY A 145 -11.01 -4.27 -10.67
N PRO A 146 -9.70 -3.97 -10.57
CA PRO A 146 -8.94 -4.11 -9.32
C PRO A 146 -9.62 -3.39 -8.16
N VAL A 147 -9.44 -3.91 -6.95
CA VAL A 147 -9.97 -3.29 -5.73
C VAL A 147 -8.87 -3.26 -4.67
N LEU A 148 -8.51 -2.07 -4.22
CA LEU A 148 -7.56 -1.84 -3.13
C LEU A 148 -8.28 -1.79 -1.79
N LEU A 149 -7.54 -2.11 -0.75
CA LEU A 149 -7.92 -1.90 0.63
C LEU A 149 -6.79 -1.27 1.41
N THR A 150 -7.07 -0.09 1.94
CA THR A 150 -6.13 0.70 2.72
C THR A 150 -6.16 0.28 4.20
N PRO A 151 -5.07 0.51 4.96
CA PRO A 151 -5.08 0.34 6.41
C PRO A 151 -5.99 1.36 7.12
N ALA A 152 -6.41 2.42 6.44
CA ALA A 152 -7.35 3.42 6.94
C ALA A 152 -8.83 2.98 6.82
N GLY A 153 -9.09 1.71 6.53
CA GLY A 153 -10.45 1.16 6.42
C GLY A 153 -11.20 1.66 5.19
N ARG A 154 -10.51 1.92 4.08
CA ARG A 154 -11.11 2.33 2.80
C ARG A 154 -10.95 1.27 1.73
N ALA A 155 -12.04 0.92 1.05
CA ALA A 155 -12.03 0.09 -0.16
C ALA A 155 -12.08 1.00 -1.40
N GLN A 156 -11.19 0.75 -2.36
CA GLN A 156 -10.93 1.62 -3.51
C GLN A 156 -11.12 0.82 -4.80
N PHE A 157 -12.22 1.08 -5.51
CA PHE A 157 -12.63 0.39 -6.73
C PHE A 157 -12.14 1.13 -7.97
N PHE A 158 -11.33 0.46 -8.81
CA PHE A 158 -10.82 1.05 -10.03
C PHE A 158 -11.91 1.02 -11.12
N VAL A 159 -12.18 2.19 -11.69
CA VAL A 159 -13.23 2.42 -12.70
C VAL A 159 -12.67 3.21 -13.88
N ALA A 160 -13.39 3.24 -14.99
CA ALA A 160 -12.99 3.99 -16.18
C ALA A 160 -12.71 5.47 -15.83
N PRO A 161 -11.71 6.10 -16.47
CA PRO A 161 -11.42 7.51 -16.23
C PRO A 161 -12.59 8.41 -16.60
N GLY A 162 -12.75 9.53 -15.89
CA GLY A 162 -13.88 10.47 -16.05
C GLY A 162 -15.00 10.25 -15.02
N ALA A 163 -14.99 9.13 -14.30
CA ALA A 163 -15.93 8.83 -13.22
C ALA A 163 -15.98 9.93 -12.14
N ALA A 164 -14.86 10.55 -11.81
CA ALA A 164 -14.81 11.60 -10.78
C ALA A 164 -15.64 12.83 -11.19
N ALA A 165 -15.57 13.22 -12.47
CA ALA A 165 -16.34 14.33 -13.01
C ALA A 165 -17.83 13.97 -13.17
N GLU A 166 -18.13 12.72 -13.55
CA GLU A 166 -19.51 12.25 -13.74
C GLU A 166 -20.24 11.93 -12.43
N LEU A 167 -19.52 11.70 -11.33
CA LEU A 167 -20.08 11.17 -10.09
C LEU A 167 -21.33 11.94 -9.60
N PRO A 168 -21.33 13.29 -9.49
CA PRO A 168 -22.51 14.02 -9.01
C PRO A 168 -23.74 13.80 -9.91
N HIS A 169 -23.54 13.80 -11.23
CA HIS A 169 -24.61 13.57 -12.19
C HIS A 169 -25.15 12.14 -12.11
N LEU A 170 -24.28 11.14 -11.97
CA LEU A 170 -24.68 9.75 -11.82
C LEU A 170 -25.45 9.50 -10.52
N LEU A 171 -25.03 10.11 -9.40
CA LEU A 171 -25.76 10.02 -8.13
C LEU A 171 -27.16 10.63 -8.25
N TYR A 172 -27.28 11.83 -8.82
CA TYR A 172 -28.57 12.48 -9.11
C TYR A 172 -29.48 11.60 -9.96
N ARG A 173 -28.97 11.09 -11.08
CA ARG A 173 -29.74 10.22 -12.00
C ARG A 173 -30.23 8.93 -11.34
N MET A 174 -29.57 8.48 -10.28
CA MET A 174 -29.92 7.28 -9.52
C MET A 174 -30.75 7.59 -8.26
N GLY A 175 -31.04 8.86 -7.97
CA GLY A 175 -31.80 9.29 -6.78
C GLY A 175 -31.01 9.22 -5.48
N TRP A 176 -29.70 9.42 -5.53
CA TRP A 176 -28.79 9.41 -4.38
C TRP A 176 -28.20 10.79 -4.05
N ASP A 177 -28.63 11.85 -4.72
CA ASP A 177 -28.14 13.22 -4.57
C ASP A 177 -28.37 13.83 -3.18
N ASP A 178 -29.49 13.51 -2.52
CA ASP A 178 -29.78 13.95 -1.15
C ASP A 178 -29.30 12.94 -0.09
N ALA A 179 -28.70 11.82 -0.49
CA ALA A 179 -28.25 10.81 0.43
C ALA A 179 -26.84 11.11 0.94
N GLU A 180 -26.66 11.12 2.26
CA GLU A 180 -25.33 11.22 2.81
C GLU A 180 -24.57 9.87 2.68
N LEU A 181 -23.77 9.72 1.63
CA LEU A 181 -22.97 8.53 1.37
C LEU A 181 -21.53 8.71 1.81
N ASP A 182 -20.97 7.73 2.54
CA ASP A 182 -19.51 7.64 2.72
C ASP A 182 -18.85 7.06 1.46
N LEU A 183 -18.91 7.85 0.39
CA LEU A 183 -18.43 7.53 -0.95
C LEU A 183 -17.83 8.79 -1.56
N ARG A 184 -16.63 8.66 -2.15
CA ARG A 184 -16.01 9.71 -2.96
C ARG A 184 -15.35 9.10 -4.19
N CYS A 185 -14.99 9.92 -5.16
CA CYS A 185 -14.19 9.49 -6.30
C CYS A 185 -12.87 10.27 -6.33
N LEU A 186 -11.78 9.54 -6.62
CA LEU A 186 -10.45 10.08 -6.85
C LEU A 186 -10.22 10.12 -8.37
N GLY A 187 -9.81 11.27 -8.87
CA GLY A 187 -9.68 11.57 -10.29
C GLY A 187 -8.42 12.36 -10.61
N PRO A 188 -8.44 13.26 -11.61
CA PRO A 188 -7.28 14.04 -12.01
C PRO A 188 -6.66 14.81 -10.83
N GLY A 189 -5.37 14.59 -10.59
CA GLY A 189 -4.60 15.22 -9.51
C GLY A 189 -4.48 14.34 -8.26
N ASP A 190 -5.34 13.35 -8.10
CA ASP A 190 -5.29 12.40 -6.98
C ASP A 190 -4.33 11.24 -7.27
N HIS A 191 -3.88 10.59 -6.20
CA HIS A 191 -3.04 9.39 -6.25
C HIS A 191 -3.55 8.34 -5.28
N VAL A 192 -3.39 7.07 -5.64
CA VAL A 192 -3.61 5.95 -4.71
C VAL A 192 -2.30 5.25 -4.42
N THR A 193 -2.07 4.90 -3.15
CA THR A 193 -0.91 4.07 -2.77
C THR A 193 -1.20 2.62 -3.13
N ALA A 194 -0.31 1.98 -3.88
CA ALA A 194 -0.45 0.61 -4.31
C ALA A 194 0.46 -0.36 -3.53
N PRO A 195 0.05 -1.63 -3.40
CA PRO A 195 0.91 -2.69 -2.88
C PRO A 195 2.23 -2.77 -3.68
N PRO A 196 3.36 -3.09 -3.04
CA PRO A 196 3.50 -3.53 -1.65
C PRO A 196 3.72 -2.38 -0.64
N SER A 197 3.32 -1.14 -0.96
CA SER A 197 3.63 0.03 -0.13
C SER A 197 2.71 0.20 1.08
N ASP A 198 3.23 0.92 2.07
CA ASP A 198 2.52 1.34 3.27
C ASP A 198 1.87 2.71 3.05
N LEU A 199 0.67 2.92 3.60
CA LEU A 199 -0.03 4.21 3.49
C LEU A 199 0.37 5.10 4.67
N GLY A 200 1.31 6.02 4.46
CA GLY A 200 1.63 7.06 5.45
C GLY A 200 2.08 6.55 6.83
N GLY A 201 2.62 5.33 6.93
CA GLY A 201 3.01 4.72 8.20
C GLY A 201 1.87 4.00 8.94
N LEU A 202 0.64 4.03 8.41
CA LEU A 202 -0.56 3.42 8.99
C LEU A 202 -0.63 1.90 8.79
N GLY A 203 0.05 1.37 7.79
CA GLY A 203 0.00 -0.05 7.47
C GLY A 203 0.05 -0.36 5.97
N PRO A 204 0.21 -1.64 5.60
CA PRO A 204 0.31 -2.04 4.21
C PRO A 204 -1.03 -1.86 3.49
N VAL A 205 -0.98 -1.31 2.29
CA VAL A 205 -2.09 -1.42 1.35
C VAL A 205 -2.09 -2.84 0.76
N ARG A 206 -3.29 -3.40 0.54
CA ARG A 206 -3.46 -4.74 -0.05
C ARG A 206 -4.52 -4.74 -1.15
N TRP A 207 -4.44 -5.70 -2.06
CA TRP A 207 -5.51 -5.98 -3.01
C TRP A 207 -6.62 -6.78 -2.32
N LEU A 208 -7.87 -6.34 -2.43
CA LEU A 208 -9.05 -7.20 -2.27
C LEU A 208 -9.34 -7.98 -3.55
N ARG A 209 -9.06 -7.35 -4.70
CA ARG A 209 -9.09 -7.98 -6.01
C ARG A 209 -7.89 -7.51 -6.80
N GLU A 210 -7.01 -8.44 -7.15
CA GLU A 210 -5.76 -8.14 -7.84
C GLU A 210 -6.02 -7.69 -9.29
N PRO A 211 -5.12 -6.88 -9.88
CA PRO A 211 -5.12 -6.66 -11.31
C PRO A 211 -4.81 -7.95 -12.06
N LEU A 212 -5.61 -8.26 -13.08
CA LEU A 212 -5.38 -9.40 -13.97
C LEU A 212 -4.19 -9.10 -14.90
N PRO A 213 -3.09 -9.86 -14.86
CA PRO A 213 -1.94 -9.62 -15.74
C PRO A 213 -2.28 -9.95 -17.20
N GLY A 214 -1.76 -9.15 -18.14
CA GLY A 214 -1.71 -9.53 -19.57
C GLY A 214 -2.93 -9.15 -20.41
N THR A 215 -3.92 -8.49 -19.82
CA THR A 215 -4.84 -7.63 -20.56
C THR A 215 -4.79 -6.28 -19.84
N ALA A 216 -4.78 -5.17 -20.57
CA ALA A 216 -5.19 -3.89 -20.00
C ALA A 216 -6.70 -3.74 -20.29
N PRO A 217 -7.61 -4.52 -19.66
CA PRO A 217 -9.00 -4.23 -19.84
C PRO A 217 -9.20 -2.85 -19.21
N GLN A 218 -9.74 -1.93 -20.00
CA GLN A 218 -10.25 -0.67 -19.46
C GLN A 218 -11.11 -1.02 -18.24
N PRO A 219 -10.88 -0.39 -17.08
CA PRO A 219 -11.68 -0.67 -15.90
C PRO A 219 -13.16 -0.42 -16.20
N PRO A 220 -14.09 -1.08 -15.47
CA PRO A 220 -15.52 -0.92 -15.75
C PRO A 220 -15.96 0.52 -15.57
N GLU A 221 -16.95 0.95 -16.35
CA GLU A 221 -17.58 2.25 -16.18
C GLU A 221 -18.20 2.38 -14.78
N ALA A 222 -18.07 3.56 -14.17
CA ALA A 222 -18.55 3.82 -12.81
C ALA A 222 -20.04 3.50 -12.62
N ARG A 223 -20.87 3.79 -13.63
CA ARG A 223 -22.32 3.54 -13.59
C ARG A 223 -22.69 2.07 -13.32
N LEU A 224 -21.81 1.13 -13.66
CA LEU A 224 -22.04 -0.30 -13.44
C LEU A 224 -21.91 -0.69 -11.95
N LEU A 225 -21.10 0.04 -11.19
CA LEU A 225 -20.81 -0.25 -9.78
C LEU A 225 -21.58 0.68 -8.84
N LEU A 226 -21.79 1.94 -9.26
CA LEU A 226 -22.20 3.03 -8.39
C LEU A 226 -23.53 2.76 -7.67
N GLY A 227 -24.55 2.24 -8.37
CA GLY A 227 -25.84 1.95 -7.73
C GLY A 227 -25.72 0.94 -6.58
N THR A 228 -24.87 -0.09 -6.73
CA THR A 228 -24.62 -1.06 -5.66
C THR A 228 -23.81 -0.45 -4.52
N LEU A 229 -22.77 0.33 -4.85
CA LEU A 229 -21.92 1.00 -3.87
C LEU A 229 -22.73 2.00 -3.03
N ALA A 230 -23.52 2.86 -3.67
CA ALA A 230 -24.40 3.82 -3.01
C ALA A 230 -25.39 3.11 -2.08
N PHE A 231 -26.06 2.06 -2.57
CA PHE A 231 -27.00 1.27 -1.77
C PHE A 231 -26.35 0.68 -0.51
N VAL A 232 -25.18 0.03 -0.61
CA VAL A 232 -24.55 -0.56 0.57
C VAL A 232 -23.99 0.48 1.53
N CYS A 233 -23.54 1.64 1.03
CA CYS A 233 -23.09 2.74 1.87
C CYS A 233 -24.25 3.35 2.66
N HIS A 234 -25.36 3.62 1.98
CA HIS A 234 -26.58 4.10 2.61
C HIS A 234 -27.08 3.13 3.70
N ARG A 235 -27.16 1.82 3.38
CA ARG A 235 -27.56 0.81 4.36
C ARG A 235 -26.59 0.67 5.53
N ALA A 236 -25.29 0.85 5.32
CA ALA A 236 -24.31 0.76 6.40
C ALA A 236 -24.55 1.83 7.47
N ARG A 237 -24.96 3.03 7.06
CA ARG A 237 -25.24 4.14 7.97
C ARG A 237 -26.55 3.97 8.73
N ALA A 238 -27.56 3.37 8.12
CA ALA A 238 -28.82 3.07 8.81
C ALA A 238 -28.67 2.11 10.01
N TYR A 239 -27.52 1.43 10.14
CA TYR A 239 -27.21 0.50 11.23
C TYR A 239 -25.95 0.89 12.02
N ALA A 240 -25.41 2.09 11.81
CA ALA A 240 -24.26 2.63 12.54
C ALA A 240 -24.75 3.57 13.64
#